data_AF-A0A7Y4QR06-F1
#
_entry.id   AF-A0A7Y4QR06-F1
#
_cell.length_a   1.000
_cell.length_b   1.000
_cell.length_c   1.000
_cell.angle_alpha   90.00
_cell.angle_beta   90.00
_cell.angle_gamma   90.00
#
_symmetry.space_group_name_H-M   'P 1'
#
loop_
_entity.id
_entity.type
_entity.pdbx_description
1 polymer ?
#
loop_
_entity_poly.entity_id
_entity_poly.type
_entity_poly.pdbx_seq_one_letter_code
_entity_poly.pdbx_strand_id
1 'polypeptide(L)'
;MIKVLIFLLVLSYMASAQSDLPKEFKALLKESKMSFDLPDGFELKENCNDTLAMSDVCFKNESKNMEIRIDIEMISEESKRYPVLKLLKEGSYESIKLDPSKYNATEAGSGSFKISDEYNIGYKQCWQLFMYKSKTALAYVFIFLDKNELTDKEFLSLFSCLKFK
;
A
#
# COMPACT_ATOMS: atom_id res chain seq x y z
N MET A 1 31.84 30.85 -1.35
CA MET A 1 31.99 29.61 -0.56
C MET A 1 30.73 29.24 0.23
N ILE A 2 30.07 30.14 0.97
CA ILE A 2 28.87 29.84 1.78
C ILE A 2 27.69 29.24 0.99
N LYS A 3 27.45 29.67 -0.26
CA LYS A 3 26.36 29.13 -1.10
C LYS A 3 26.53 27.66 -1.50
N VAL A 4 27.76 27.16 -1.61
CA VAL A 4 28.05 25.76 -1.96
C VAL A 4 27.79 24.84 -0.76
N LEU A 5 28.04 25.34 0.46
CA LEU A 5 27.82 24.59 1.70
C LEU A 5 26.33 24.36 1.99
N ILE A 6 25.48 25.35 1.70
CA ILE A 6 24.02 25.24 1.87
C ILE A 6 23.43 24.23 0.87
N PHE A 7 23.93 24.20 -0.37
CA PHE A 7 23.44 23.26 -1.39
C PHE A 7 23.75 21.80 -1.03
N LEU A 8 24.93 21.52 -0.46
CA LEU A 8 25.30 20.18 0.00
C LEU A 8 24.47 19.69 1.20
N LEU A 9 24.09 20.58 2.12
CA LEU A 9 23.23 20.27 3.28
C LEU A 9 21.79 19.90 2.87
N VAL A 10 21.25 20.52 1.81
CA VAL A 10 19.91 20.20 1.29
C VAL A 10 19.91 18.84 0.58
N LEU A 11 21.00 18.49 -0.11
CA LEU A 11 21.15 17.19 -0.78
C LEU A 11 21.24 16.01 0.19
N SER A 12 21.87 16.18 1.36
CA SER A 12 21.93 15.11 2.38
C SER A 12 20.58 14.82 3.05
N TYR A 13 19.71 15.82 3.19
CA TYR A 13 18.38 15.64 3.77
C TYR A 13 17.40 14.90 2.85
N MET A 14 17.60 14.99 1.53
CA MET A 14 16.75 14.30 0.56
C MET A 14 17.09 12.81 0.42
N ALA A 15 18.29 12.39 0.84
CA ALA A 15 18.77 11.01 0.68
C ALA A 15 18.31 10.05 1.79
N SER A 16 17.74 10.53 2.90
CA SER A 16 17.42 9.69 4.07
C SER A 16 16.00 9.13 4.10
N ALA A 17 15.10 9.51 3.20
CA ALA A 17 13.70 9.10 3.29
C ALA A 17 13.42 7.64 2.83
N GLN A 18 14.30 7.03 2.04
CA GLN A 18 14.15 5.64 1.56
C GLN A 18 14.95 4.60 2.34
N SER A 19 15.81 4.99 3.29
CA SER A 19 16.68 4.04 4.01
C SER A 19 15.95 3.16 5.02
N ASP A 20 14.75 3.53 5.45
CA ASP A 20 14.19 3.05 6.72
C ASP A 20 13.17 1.90 6.59
N LEU A 21 12.90 1.39 5.38
CA LEU A 21 11.99 0.23 5.26
C LEU A 21 12.56 -1.03 5.96
N PRO A 22 11.70 -1.84 6.61
CA PRO A 22 12.11 -3.11 7.21
C PRO A 22 12.81 -4.02 6.20
N LYS A 23 13.82 -4.77 6.66
CA LYS A 23 14.64 -5.62 5.79
C LYS A 23 13.80 -6.70 5.10
N GLU A 24 12.86 -7.26 5.85
CA GLU A 24 11.91 -8.28 5.42
C GLU A 24 11.02 -7.74 4.31
N PHE A 25 10.46 -6.53 4.49
CA PHE A 25 9.65 -5.89 3.47
C PHE A 25 10.46 -5.57 2.21
N LYS A 26 11.71 -5.10 2.34
CA LYS A 26 12.62 -4.90 1.19
C LYS A 26 12.89 -6.20 0.44
N ALA A 27 13.03 -7.33 1.15
CA ALA A 27 13.21 -8.64 0.54
C ALA A 27 11.93 -9.07 -0.21
N LEU A 28 10.76 -8.91 0.40
CA LEU A 28 9.47 -9.17 -0.24
C LEU A 28 9.27 -8.35 -1.52
N LEU A 29 9.56 -7.05 -1.50
CA LEU A 29 9.51 -6.19 -2.69
C LEU A 29 10.45 -6.69 -3.79
N LYS A 30 11.63 -7.20 -3.43
CA LYS A 30 12.59 -7.74 -4.40
C LYS A 30 12.08 -9.05 -5.01
N GLU A 31 11.60 -9.97 -4.20
CA GLU A 31 11.12 -11.30 -4.61
C GLU A 31 9.84 -11.20 -5.44
N SER A 32 8.90 -10.35 -5.03
CA SER A 32 7.64 -10.05 -5.74
C SER A 32 7.83 -9.16 -6.97
N LYS A 33 9.07 -8.72 -7.26
CA LYS A 33 9.40 -7.78 -8.34
C LYS A 33 8.54 -6.52 -8.26
N MET A 34 8.40 -5.95 -7.07
CA MET A 34 7.67 -4.71 -6.83
C MET A 34 8.62 -3.55 -6.51
N SER A 35 8.09 -2.35 -6.65
CA SER A 35 8.66 -1.11 -6.10
C SER A 35 7.66 -0.45 -5.19
N PHE A 36 8.17 0.18 -4.15
CA PHE A 36 7.40 0.95 -3.21
C PHE A 36 7.97 2.37 -3.09
N ASP A 37 7.10 3.36 -3.26
CA ASP A 37 7.39 4.79 -3.14
C ASP A 37 6.47 5.35 -2.03
N LEU A 38 7.02 5.60 -0.84
CA LEU A 38 6.27 6.08 0.31
C LEU A 38 5.62 7.45 0.01
N PRO A 39 4.29 7.62 0.18
CA PRO A 39 3.66 8.91 -0.05
C PRO A 39 4.10 9.99 0.94
N ASP A 40 4.11 11.25 0.49
CA ASP A 40 4.53 12.38 1.33
C ASP A 40 3.74 12.48 2.65
N GLY A 41 4.48 12.73 3.74
CA GLY A 41 3.92 12.91 5.08
C GLY A 41 3.50 11.60 5.76
N PHE A 42 3.77 10.45 5.16
CA PHE A 42 3.66 9.16 5.84
C PHE A 42 5.00 8.78 6.47
N GLU A 43 4.92 8.20 7.66
CA GLU A 43 6.06 7.69 8.41
C GLU A 43 5.85 6.21 8.71
N LEU A 44 6.94 5.43 8.69
CA LEU A 44 6.90 4.02 9.05
C LEU A 44 6.47 3.86 10.51
N LYS A 45 5.54 2.94 10.77
CA LYS A 45 5.11 2.59 12.12
C LYS A 45 5.55 1.19 12.49
N GLU A 46 6.24 1.06 13.62
CA GLU A 46 6.51 -0.23 14.23
C GLU A 46 5.20 -0.81 14.78
N ASN A 47 4.82 -2.00 14.30
CA ASN A 47 3.64 -2.79 14.72
C ASN A 47 2.27 -2.14 14.44
N CYS A 48 1.65 -2.54 13.33
CA CYS A 48 0.21 -2.31 13.07
C CYS A 48 -0.57 -3.64 12.99
N ASN A 49 -0.06 -4.70 13.61
CA ASN A 49 -0.73 -6.00 13.64
C ASN A 49 -1.81 -6.01 14.72
N ASP A 50 -2.95 -5.40 14.41
CA ASP A 50 -4.22 -5.70 15.08
C ASP A 50 -4.97 -6.83 14.34
N THR A 51 -6.15 -7.19 14.85
CA THR A 51 -6.95 -8.31 14.34
C THR A 51 -7.62 -8.04 12.99
N LEU A 52 -7.65 -6.80 12.51
CA LEU A 52 -8.45 -6.44 11.33
C LEU A 52 -7.70 -6.64 10.02
N ALA A 53 -6.41 -6.32 9.99
CA ALA A 53 -5.57 -6.50 8.81
C ALA A 53 -4.12 -6.72 9.22
N MET A 54 -3.70 -7.99 9.21
CA MET A 54 -2.28 -8.34 9.26
C MET A 54 -1.59 -7.78 8.01
N SER A 55 -0.40 -7.22 8.21
CA SER A 55 0.35 -6.59 7.12
C SER A 55 1.85 -6.72 7.32
N ASP A 56 2.59 -6.75 6.21
CA ASP A 56 4.05 -6.78 6.23
C ASP A 56 4.65 -5.44 6.68
N VAL A 57 3.97 -4.34 6.36
CA VAL A 57 4.40 -3.00 6.71
C VAL A 57 3.22 -2.04 6.86
N CYS A 58 3.43 -1.00 7.66
CA CYS A 58 2.44 0.01 7.96
C CYS A 58 3.05 1.40 8.03
N PHE A 59 2.33 2.38 7.49
CA PHE A 59 2.74 3.77 7.46
C PHE A 59 1.59 4.65 7.92
N LYS A 60 1.89 5.68 8.70
CA LYS A 60 0.87 6.58 9.25
C LYS A 60 1.15 8.02 8.87
N ASN A 61 0.10 8.75 8.54
CA ASN A 61 0.11 10.20 8.38
C ASN A 61 -0.78 10.80 9.48
N GLU A 62 -0.15 11.23 10.58
CA GLU A 62 -0.82 11.79 11.75
C GLU A 62 -1.60 13.07 11.38
N SER A 63 -1.05 13.91 10.50
CA SER A 63 -1.71 15.17 10.09
C SER A 63 -3.05 14.95 9.38
N LYS A 64 -3.21 13.80 8.73
CA LYS A 64 -4.41 13.43 7.98
C LYS A 64 -5.26 12.38 8.68
N ASN A 65 -4.85 11.89 9.85
CA ASN A 65 -5.42 10.71 10.51
C ASN A 65 -5.64 9.56 9.51
N MET A 66 -4.57 9.22 8.78
CA MET A 66 -4.57 8.15 7.78
C MET A 66 -3.49 7.13 8.08
N GLU A 67 -3.76 5.88 7.71
CA GLU A 67 -2.80 4.80 7.78
C GLU A 67 -2.88 3.95 6.52
N ILE A 68 -1.71 3.56 6.01
CA ILE A 68 -1.57 2.65 4.88
C ILE A 68 -0.92 1.38 5.40
N ARG A 69 -1.56 0.24 5.18
CA ARG A 69 -0.96 -1.07 5.40
C ARG A 69 -0.76 -1.78 4.09
N ILE A 70 0.35 -2.50 3.98
CA ILE A 70 0.70 -3.26 2.78
C ILE A 70 0.98 -4.70 3.16
N ASP A 71 0.37 -5.60 2.40
CA ASP A 71 0.57 -7.04 2.51
C ASP A 71 0.92 -7.59 1.13
N ILE A 72 1.98 -8.40 1.03
CA ILE A 72 2.50 -8.97 -0.21
C ILE A 72 2.60 -10.48 -0.06
N GLU A 73 1.73 -11.18 -0.79
CA GLU A 73 1.68 -12.63 -0.81
C GLU A 73 2.31 -13.18 -2.10
N MET A 74 3.39 -13.95 -1.96
CA MET A 74 4.01 -14.64 -3.11
C MET A 74 3.08 -15.73 -3.66
N ILE A 75 2.98 -15.81 -5.00
CA ILE A 75 2.12 -16.79 -5.67
C ILE A 75 2.95 -17.80 -6.46
N SER A 76 2.89 -19.07 -6.06
CA SER A 76 3.32 -20.20 -6.89
C SER A 76 2.18 -20.65 -7.82
N GLU A 77 2.51 -21.24 -8.97
CA GLU A 77 1.72 -21.30 -10.22
C GLU A 77 0.22 -21.68 -10.19
N GLU A 78 -0.35 -22.23 -9.11
CA GLU A 78 -1.74 -22.72 -9.09
C GLU A 78 -2.59 -22.30 -7.88
N SER A 79 -2.02 -21.90 -6.74
CA SER A 79 -2.79 -21.86 -5.48
C SER A 79 -3.60 -20.59 -5.21
N LYS A 80 -3.51 -19.52 -6.02
CA LYS A 80 -4.07 -18.19 -5.61
C LYS A 80 -4.81 -17.38 -6.66
N ARG A 81 -5.11 -17.93 -7.84
CA ARG A 81 -6.03 -17.24 -8.77
C ARG A 81 -7.48 -17.28 -8.26
N TYR A 82 -7.81 -18.26 -7.42
CA TYR A 82 -9.18 -18.53 -6.97
C TYR A 82 -9.75 -17.52 -5.97
N PRO A 83 -9.03 -17.06 -4.93
CA PRO A 83 -9.59 -16.14 -3.93
C PRO A 83 -9.93 -14.77 -4.52
N VAL A 84 -9.04 -14.21 -5.33
CA VAL A 84 -9.20 -12.87 -5.93
C VAL A 84 -10.34 -12.85 -6.93
N LEU A 85 -10.39 -13.82 -7.84
CA LEU A 85 -11.49 -13.94 -8.80
C LEU A 85 -12.82 -14.24 -8.11
N LYS A 86 -12.81 -14.99 -7.00
CA LYS A 86 -14.01 -15.25 -6.20
C LYS A 86 -14.52 -13.96 -5.56
N LEU A 87 -13.65 -13.17 -4.91
CA LEU A 87 -14.01 -11.89 -4.29
C LEU A 87 -14.56 -10.87 -5.31
N LEU A 88 -13.99 -10.81 -6.51
CA LEU A 88 -14.54 -10.00 -7.60
C LEU A 88 -15.90 -10.52 -8.08
N LYS A 89 -16.07 -11.84 -8.22
CA LYS A 89 -17.32 -12.47 -8.67
C LYS A 89 -18.44 -12.37 -7.65
N GLU A 90 -18.11 -12.38 -6.37
CA GLU A 90 -19.06 -12.24 -5.25
C GLU A 90 -19.45 -10.76 -5.00
N GLY A 91 -18.91 -9.82 -5.78
CA GLY A 91 -19.24 -8.40 -5.68
C GLY A 91 -18.65 -7.71 -4.45
N SER A 92 -17.73 -8.37 -3.74
CA SER A 92 -17.04 -7.76 -2.60
C SER A 92 -16.00 -6.72 -3.05
N TYR A 93 -15.60 -6.76 -4.32
CA TYR A 93 -14.71 -5.80 -4.96
C TYR A 93 -15.26 -5.38 -6.31
N GLU A 94 -15.02 -4.12 -6.62
CA GLU A 94 -15.18 -3.57 -7.95
C GLU A 94 -13.87 -3.74 -8.72
N SER A 95 -13.96 -4.22 -9.97
CA SER A 95 -12.81 -4.30 -10.86
C SER A 95 -12.33 -2.90 -11.22
N ILE A 96 -11.02 -2.66 -11.14
CA ILE A 96 -10.42 -1.39 -11.55
C ILE A 96 -9.48 -1.61 -12.73
N LYS A 97 -9.56 -0.72 -13.72
CA LYS A 97 -8.65 -0.72 -14.85
C LYS A 97 -7.41 0.11 -14.51
N LEU A 98 -6.32 -0.57 -14.22
CA LEU A 98 -5.02 0.08 -14.05
C LEU A 98 -4.31 0.27 -15.39
N ASP A 99 -3.52 1.34 -15.50
CA ASP A 99 -2.62 1.54 -16.63
C ASP A 99 -1.50 0.48 -16.59
N PRO A 100 -1.42 -0.43 -17.58
CA PRO A 100 -0.41 -1.47 -17.59
C PRO A 100 1.02 -0.93 -17.64
N SER A 101 1.22 0.24 -18.26
CA SER A 101 2.54 0.89 -18.35
C SER A 101 3.03 1.44 -17.02
N LYS A 102 2.11 1.74 -16.10
CA LYS A 102 2.40 2.31 -14.79
C LYS A 102 2.49 1.26 -13.68
N TYR A 103 1.61 0.26 -13.72
CA TYR A 103 1.45 -0.70 -12.60
C TYR A 103 1.94 -2.11 -12.92
N ASN A 104 2.05 -2.49 -14.20
CA ASN A 104 2.47 -3.81 -14.67
C ASN A 104 1.76 -5.00 -13.97
N ALA A 105 0.49 -4.80 -13.59
CA ALA A 105 -0.36 -5.79 -12.97
C ALA A 105 -1.20 -6.52 -14.02
N THR A 106 -1.54 -7.79 -13.76
CA THR A 106 -2.44 -8.58 -14.60
C THR A 106 -3.90 -8.22 -14.32
N GLU A 107 -4.25 -8.11 -13.04
CA GLU A 107 -5.61 -7.82 -12.55
C GLU A 107 -5.52 -6.91 -11.32
N ALA A 108 -6.56 -6.11 -11.08
CA ALA A 108 -6.68 -5.28 -9.90
C ALA A 108 -8.16 -5.04 -9.56
N GLY A 109 -8.43 -4.75 -8.30
CA GLY A 109 -9.76 -4.40 -7.82
C GLY A 109 -9.70 -3.63 -6.52
N SER A 110 -10.78 -2.93 -6.21
CA SER A 110 -10.93 -2.14 -4.99
C SER A 110 -12.28 -2.40 -4.32
N GLY A 111 -12.30 -2.23 -3.00
CA GLY A 111 -13.51 -2.26 -2.20
C GLY A 111 -13.36 -1.30 -1.03
N SER A 112 -14.46 -1.01 -0.36
CA SER A 112 -14.43 -0.29 0.91
C SER A 112 -15.41 -0.90 1.89
N PHE A 113 -15.10 -0.77 3.18
CA PHE A 113 -15.99 -1.20 4.24
C PHE A 113 -15.88 -0.26 5.43
N LYS A 114 -17.00 -0.13 6.15
CA LYS A 114 -17.02 0.56 7.44
C LYS A 114 -16.42 -0.35 8.50
N ILE A 115 -15.60 0.23 9.35
CA ILE A 115 -14.96 -0.47 10.45
C ILE A 115 -15.92 -0.41 11.65
N SER A 116 -16.18 -1.56 12.25
CA SER A 116 -16.98 -1.64 13.47
C SER A 116 -16.21 -1.08 14.66
N ASP A 117 -16.91 -0.42 15.58
CA ASP A 117 -16.32 0.09 16.83
C ASP A 117 -15.66 -1.03 17.66
N GLU A 118 -16.07 -2.28 17.46
CA GLU A 118 -15.51 -3.47 18.13
C GLU A 118 -14.01 -3.71 17.87
N TYR A 119 -13.48 -3.22 16.75
CA TYR A 119 -12.06 -3.37 16.43
C TYR A 119 -11.17 -2.38 17.21
N ASN A 120 -11.73 -1.28 17.74
CA ASN A 120 -11.03 -0.26 18.53
C ASN A 120 -9.69 0.23 17.93
N ILE A 121 -9.63 0.38 16.60
CA ILE A 121 -8.41 0.79 15.88
C ILE A 121 -8.36 2.28 15.55
N GLY A 122 -9.38 3.06 15.96
CA GLY A 122 -9.42 4.51 15.78
C GLY A 122 -9.77 5.01 14.37
N TYR A 123 -10.12 4.11 13.44
CA TYR A 123 -10.53 4.43 12.08
C TYR A 123 -11.99 4.02 11.83
N LYS A 124 -12.70 4.78 10.98
CA LYS A 124 -14.12 4.54 10.66
C LYS A 124 -14.31 3.77 9.36
N GLN A 125 -13.36 3.86 8.44
CA GLN A 125 -13.43 3.22 7.14
C GLN A 125 -12.09 2.66 6.70
N CYS A 126 -12.14 1.53 6.00
CA CYS A 126 -11.02 0.98 5.27
C CYS A 126 -11.36 0.92 3.79
N TRP A 127 -10.47 1.47 2.97
CA TRP A 127 -10.43 1.22 1.54
C TRP A 127 -9.37 0.17 1.28
N GLN A 128 -9.74 -0.88 0.56
CA GLN A 128 -8.83 -1.95 0.21
C GLN A 128 -8.68 -2.00 -1.30
N LEU A 129 -7.44 -2.18 -1.74
CA LEU A 129 -7.15 -2.43 -3.12
C LEU A 129 -6.20 -3.62 -3.21
N PHE A 130 -6.42 -4.48 -4.21
CA PHE A 130 -5.47 -5.52 -4.54
C PHE A 130 -4.91 -5.36 -5.94
N MET A 131 -3.66 -5.79 -6.13
CA MET A 131 -3.04 -6.00 -7.43
C MET A 131 -2.52 -7.42 -7.52
N TYR A 132 -2.79 -8.07 -8.64
CA TYR A 132 -2.35 -9.42 -8.92
C TYR A 132 -1.45 -9.42 -10.16
N LYS A 133 -0.29 -10.08 -10.07
CA LYS A 133 0.55 -10.41 -11.22
C LYS A 133 0.76 -11.92 -11.29
N SER A 134 0.33 -12.49 -12.41
CA SER A 134 0.35 -13.94 -12.62
C SER A 134 1.73 -14.54 -12.33
N LYS A 135 1.74 -15.65 -11.57
CA LYS A 135 2.96 -16.39 -11.18
C LYS A 135 4.02 -15.52 -10.48
N THR A 136 3.62 -14.40 -9.88
CA THR A 136 4.52 -13.46 -9.20
C THR A 136 4.04 -13.21 -7.77
N ALA A 137 3.04 -12.36 -7.58
CA ALA A 137 2.52 -12.03 -6.26
C ALA A 137 1.10 -11.45 -6.32
N LEU A 138 0.45 -11.44 -5.17
CA LEU A 138 -0.76 -10.69 -4.85
C LEU A 138 -0.37 -9.65 -3.81
N ALA A 139 -0.70 -8.40 -4.05
CA ALA A 139 -0.44 -7.34 -3.09
C ALA A 139 -1.75 -6.67 -2.69
N TYR A 140 -1.90 -6.38 -1.41
CA TYR A 140 -2.99 -5.59 -0.85
C TYR A 140 -2.45 -4.27 -0.33
N VAL A 141 -3.20 -3.20 -0.60
CA VAL A 141 -3.02 -1.89 0.02
C VAL A 141 -4.31 -1.57 0.76
N PHE A 142 -4.21 -1.46 2.08
CA PHE A 142 -5.30 -1.05 2.94
C PHE A 142 -5.06 0.40 3.33
N ILE A 143 -6.08 1.24 3.18
CA ILE A 143 -6.06 2.65 3.54
C ILE A 143 -7.12 2.85 4.60
N PHE A 144 -6.68 3.12 5.82
CA PHE A 144 -7.51 3.40 6.99
C PHE A 144 -7.65 4.89 7.17
N LEU A 145 -8.87 5.35 7.42
CA LEU A 145 -9.18 6.77 7.62
C LEU A 145 -10.34 6.99 8.60
N ASP A 146 -10.29 8.13 9.28
CA ASP A 146 -11.33 8.60 10.20
C ASP A 146 -12.43 9.42 9.48
N LYS A 147 -12.26 9.73 8.19
CA LYS A 147 -13.29 10.35 7.33
C LYS A 147 -14.10 9.29 6.57
N ASN A 148 -15.26 9.69 6.06
CA ASN A 148 -16.18 8.76 5.41
C ASN A 148 -15.83 8.41 3.96
N GLU A 149 -15.01 9.23 3.28
CA GLU A 149 -14.67 9.05 1.87
C GLU A 149 -13.29 9.64 1.53
N LEU A 150 -12.59 9.00 0.59
CA LEU A 150 -11.45 9.57 -0.14
C LEU A 150 -11.95 10.10 -1.49
N THR A 151 -11.33 11.17 -1.98
CA THR A 151 -11.50 11.51 -3.41
C THR A 151 -10.76 10.48 -4.26
N ASP A 152 -11.24 10.22 -5.48
CA ASP A 152 -10.56 9.33 -6.44
C ASP A 152 -9.08 9.69 -6.63
N LYS A 153 -8.77 11.00 -6.63
CA LYS A 153 -7.40 11.50 -6.76
C LYS A 153 -6.53 11.12 -5.56
N GLU A 154 -7.04 11.30 -4.33
CA GLU A 154 -6.32 10.89 -3.12
C GLU A 154 -6.11 9.38 -3.12
N PHE A 155 -7.17 8.63 -3.41
CA PHE A 155 -7.13 7.17 -3.47
C PHE A 155 -6.08 6.67 -4.47
N LEU A 156 -6.12 7.15 -5.72
CA LEU A 156 -5.16 6.77 -6.75
C LEU A 156 -3.73 7.21 -6.42
N SER A 157 -3.56 8.35 -5.74
CA SER A 157 -2.25 8.84 -5.32
C SER A 157 -1.65 7.92 -4.25
N LEU A 158 -2.42 7.56 -3.23
CA LEU A 158 -1.98 6.66 -2.17
C LEU A 158 -1.72 5.27 -2.73
N PHE A 159 -2.56 4.79 -3.63
CA PHE A 159 -2.36 3.51 -4.30
C PHE A 159 -1.09 3.47 -5.16
N SER A 160 -0.72 4.59 -5.81
CA SER A 160 0.47 4.63 -6.66
C SER A 160 1.80 4.43 -5.93
N CYS A 161 1.76 4.32 -4.60
CA CYS A 161 2.91 3.94 -3.79
C CYS A 161 3.43 2.54 -4.13
N LEU A 162 2.61 1.61 -4.62
CA LEU A 162 3.01 0.23 -4.86
C LEU A 162 2.73 -0.16 -6.31
N LYS A 163 3.72 -0.76 -6.98
CA LYS A 163 3.61 -1.20 -8.39
C LYS A 163 4.52 -2.39 -8.68
N PHE A 164 4.12 -3.23 -9.63
CA PHE A 164 5.02 -4.25 -10.17
C PHE A 164 6.03 -3.60 -11.13
N LYS A 165 7.26 -4.13 -11.10
CA LYS A 165 8.31 -3.88 -12.09
C LYS A 165 8.07 -4.74 -13.32
#